data_AF-A0ABD7BF41-F1
#
_entry.id   AF-A0ABD7BF41-F1
#
_cell.length_a   1.000
_cell.length_b   1.000
_cell.length_c   1.000
_cell.angle_alpha   90.00
_cell.angle_beta   90.00
_cell.angle_gamma   90.00
#
_symmetry.space_group_name_H-M   'P 1'
#
loop_
_entity.id
_entity.type
_entity.pdbx_description
1 polymer ?
#
loop_
_entity_poly.entity_id
_entity_poly.type
_entity_poly.pdbx_seq_one_letter_code
_entity_poly.pdbx_strand_id
1 'polypeptide(L)'
;MMKNNALSGQEKLAVSSALTAFRVLPSTDSDTRVFGRWFGYADFQPTGIFLEPRGYVRYQFSLPPRANVKMQLLVGTPGFNIQGSETECPRTHEMPEYPGIVTDPEGGLLWVRVIPDGVGPTVEEVTINFECIANSHRVPVFIQGETSVDQWGQMLEAAKEHGRAPVQLMSDKVVITAWWETAYAYKSHDPSAVLDEYKEILRVENEIGAIGYGAEQEPPSPLRILVSEKESGNPNATHYRISLPQYGRSLLTPDGVRGDWGIWHELGHMQHQISWSANALTENSVNIFSLAVQRAQKKYSRVVPYDREAHAFLNSSDPNKKFEDNDEFVRLIMWEQLRTAYGDAFFHRLHRESRSHGNHEPGQGDAQYRHYFMVTSAWAAQHDLTTFFTRWGWHPTSRTLDAIRDLRLPMPEPDPSTLHVKAETQIDAVEPHSDGIEIRGGARPGSRLKTTNDPDMGWYDPEGGITYANASGDFSVVTRRLVDGNAVVKSYDPQTGEALGESNHVPVNLHGTAAEFSCCTEHETGADH
;
A
#
# COMPACT_ATOMS: atom_id res chain seq x y z
N MET A 1 -60.47 17.61 -4.91
CA MET A 1 -60.11 16.25 -5.40
C MET A 1 -58.59 16.15 -5.39
N MET A 2 -58.03 15.73 -4.25
CA MET A 2 -56.62 15.37 -4.12
C MET A 2 -56.49 13.91 -4.56
N LYS A 3 -55.64 13.63 -5.54
CA LYS A 3 -55.25 12.25 -5.86
C LYS A 3 -54.03 11.91 -5.02
N ASN A 4 -54.27 11.04 -4.04
CA ASN A 4 -53.27 10.14 -3.47
C ASN A 4 -52.55 9.42 -4.61
N ASN A 5 -51.23 9.55 -4.69
CA ASN A 5 -50.38 8.54 -5.30
C ASN A 5 -49.49 7.99 -4.21
N ALA A 6 -50.00 6.95 -3.55
CA ALA A 6 -49.19 5.98 -2.85
C ALA A 6 -48.38 5.22 -3.91
N LEU A 7 -47.08 5.47 -3.96
CA LEU A 7 -46.09 4.50 -4.43
C LEU A 7 -45.42 3.95 -3.18
N SER A 8 -46.13 3.04 -2.52
CA SER A 8 -45.59 2.14 -1.49
C SER A 8 -44.99 0.92 -2.20
N GLY A 9 -43.74 0.56 -1.90
CA GLY A 9 -43.25 -0.78 -2.22
C GLY A 9 -41.78 -0.97 -2.59
N GLN A 10 -40.92 0.03 -2.52
CA GLN A 10 -39.49 -0.25 -2.30
C GLN A 10 -39.25 -0.08 -0.80
N GLU A 11 -38.96 -1.17 -0.10
CA GLU A 11 -38.25 -1.07 1.17
C GLU A 11 -37.08 -0.11 0.93
N LYS A 12 -37.09 1.07 1.55
CA LYS A 12 -35.87 1.88 1.63
C LYS A 12 -34.85 0.94 2.26
N LEU A 13 -33.87 0.48 1.47
CA LEU A 13 -32.76 -0.31 1.98
C LEU A 13 -32.28 0.37 3.26
N ALA A 14 -32.32 -0.38 4.36
CA ALA A 14 -31.90 0.14 5.65
C ALA A 14 -30.48 0.68 5.49
N VAL A 15 -30.27 1.95 5.85
CA VAL A 15 -28.94 2.55 5.83
C VAL A 15 -28.11 1.80 6.86
N SER A 16 -26.94 1.28 6.46
CA SER A 16 -26.04 0.58 7.37
C SER A 16 -25.74 1.44 8.60
N SER A 17 -25.66 0.81 9.77
CA SER A 17 -25.27 1.46 11.01
C SER A 17 -23.90 2.12 10.89
N ALA A 18 -22.96 1.57 10.11
CA ALA A 18 -21.63 2.16 9.93
C ALA A 18 -21.65 3.51 9.17
N LEU A 19 -22.78 3.90 8.58
CA LEU A 19 -23.00 5.23 7.96
C LEU A 19 -23.83 6.18 8.84
N THR A 20 -24.15 5.76 10.07
CA THR A 20 -24.91 6.55 11.05
C THR A 20 -24.30 6.49 12.45
N ALA A 21 -23.42 5.55 12.75
CA ALA A 21 -22.76 5.35 14.02
C ALA A 21 -21.24 5.60 13.81
N PHE A 22 -20.75 6.70 14.38
CA PHE A 22 -19.43 7.23 14.10
C PHE A 22 -18.54 7.14 15.33
N ARG A 23 -17.41 6.45 15.21
CA ARG A 23 -16.44 6.35 16.30
C ARG A 23 -15.81 7.70 16.60
N VAL A 24 -15.51 7.95 17.87
CA VAL A 24 -14.63 9.05 18.25
C VAL A 24 -13.19 8.64 17.96
N LEU A 25 -12.58 9.26 16.96
CA LEU A 25 -11.22 8.94 16.51
C LEU A 25 -10.20 9.89 17.13
N PRO A 26 -8.92 9.50 17.28
CA PRO A 26 -7.87 10.48 17.56
C PRO A 26 -7.83 11.53 16.45
N SER A 27 -7.41 12.76 16.76
CA SER A 27 -7.20 13.76 15.71
C SER A 27 -6.00 13.38 14.85
N THR A 28 -6.02 13.80 13.58
CA THR A 28 -4.91 13.60 12.65
C THR A 28 -3.58 14.04 13.25
N ASP A 29 -3.55 15.21 13.89
CA ASP A 29 -2.33 15.76 14.51
C ASP A 29 -1.83 14.89 15.68
N SER A 30 -2.75 14.37 16.50
CA SER A 30 -2.38 13.50 17.62
C SER A 30 -1.83 12.16 17.14
N ASP A 31 -2.44 11.56 16.12
CA ASP A 31 -1.98 10.30 15.50
C ASP A 31 -0.61 10.50 14.84
N THR A 32 -0.46 11.57 14.05
CA THR A 32 0.78 11.90 13.34
C THR A 32 1.96 12.03 14.31
N ARG A 33 1.76 12.65 15.48
CA ARG A 33 2.78 12.77 16.53
C ARG A 33 3.16 11.43 17.16
N VAL A 34 2.19 10.53 17.40
CA VAL A 34 2.48 9.19 17.95
C VAL A 34 3.38 8.40 17.01
N PHE A 35 3.13 8.48 15.69
CA PHE A 35 3.88 7.72 14.71
C PHE A 35 5.08 8.47 14.10
N GLY A 36 5.25 9.76 14.42
CA GLY A 36 6.27 10.64 13.84
C GLY A 36 6.13 10.83 12.33
N ARG A 37 4.91 10.69 11.79
CA ARG A 37 4.64 10.62 10.34
C ARG A 37 4.71 11.98 9.66
N TRP A 38 5.05 11.99 8.36
CA TRP A 38 4.96 13.19 7.52
C TRP A 38 3.50 13.50 7.15
N PHE A 39 2.81 12.52 6.57
CA PHE A 39 1.40 12.65 6.21
C PHE A 39 0.51 12.02 7.28
N GLY A 40 -0.43 12.81 7.79
CA GLY A 40 -1.43 12.36 8.75
C GLY A 40 -2.55 11.56 8.09
N TYR A 41 -3.17 10.64 8.83
CA TYR A 41 -4.29 9.81 8.33
C TYR A 41 -5.63 10.50 8.54
N ALA A 42 -6.68 10.05 7.84
CA ALA A 42 -8.00 10.68 7.94
C ALA A 42 -8.68 10.39 9.29
N ASP A 43 -8.99 11.47 10.02
CA ASP A 43 -9.79 11.47 11.26
C ASP A 43 -11.29 11.69 11.02
N PHE A 44 -11.74 11.47 9.78
CA PHE A 44 -13.13 11.62 9.36
C PHE A 44 -13.62 10.35 8.64
N GLN A 45 -14.94 10.15 8.70
CA GLN A 45 -15.63 8.90 8.37
C GLN A 45 -16.71 9.14 7.31
N PRO A 46 -16.93 8.19 6.38
CA PRO A 46 -17.86 8.36 5.27
C PRO A 46 -19.31 8.36 5.76
N THR A 47 -20.16 9.20 5.16
CA THR A 47 -21.62 9.16 5.40
C THR A 47 -22.37 8.44 4.28
N GLY A 48 -21.74 8.19 3.12
CA GLY A 48 -22.42 7.71 1.92
C GLY A 48 -23.41 8.71 1.33
N ILE A 49 -23.23 10.02 1.57
CA ILE A 49 -24.05 11.10 1.03
C ILE A 49 -23.20 11.95 0.10
N PHE A 50 -23.76 12.29 -1.06
CA PHE A 50 -23.24 13.29 -1.98
C PHE A 50 -24.14 14.52 -1.98
N LEU A 51 -23.51 15.69 -1.85
CA LEU A 51 -24.14 16.99 -2.05
C LEU A 51 -23.88 17.44 -3.49
N GLU A 52 -24.92 17.73 -4.24
CA GLU A 52 -24.78 18.57 -5.43
C GLU A 52 -24.48 20.01 -4.99
N PRO A 53 -24.00 20.89 -5.89
CA PRO A 53 -23.81 22.30 -5.58
C PRO A 53 -25.07 22.92 -4.94
N ARG A 54 -24.90 23.53 -3.77
CA ARG A 54 -26.00 24.09 -2.93
C ARG A 54 -27.00 23.01 -2.46
N GLY A 55 -26.51 21.80 -2.21
CA GLY A 55 -27.22 20.71 -1.56
C GLY A 55 -27.63 21.02 -0.12
N TYR A 56 -28.67 20.32 0.36
CA TYR A 56 -29.18 20.44 1.72
C TYR A 56 -29.30 19.06 2.36
N VAL A 57 -28.68 18.89 3.52
CA VAL A 57 -28.84 17.71 4.37
C VAL A 57 -29.17 18.18 5.79
N ARG A 58 -30.20 17.58 6.38
CA ARG A 58 -30.52 17.76 7.80
C ARG A 58 -29.82 16.66 8.60
N TYR A 59 -29.27 17.00 9.75
CA TYR A 59 -28.63 16.02 10.65
C TYR A 59 -29.27 16.00 12.04
N GLN A 60 -29.32 14.80 12.63
CA GLN A 60 -29.81 14.51 13.97
C GLN A 60 -28.89 13.54 14.78
N PHE A 61 -28.13 13.97 15.80
CA PHE A 61 -27.36 13.19 16.78
C PHE A 61 -27.77 13.35 18.26
N SER A 62 -27.61 12.32 19.09
CA SER A 62 -27.74 12.48 20.55
C SER A 62 -26.37 12.26 21.20
N LEU A 63 -25.99 13.16 22.11
CA LEU A 63 -24.79 13.01 22.93
C LEU A 63 -25.18 12.80 24.40
N PRO A 64 -24.49 11.90 25.12
CA PRO A 64 -24.69 11.79 26.55
C PRO A 64 -24.19 13.06 27.26
N PRO A 65 -24.73 13.38 28.45
CA PRO A 65 -24.27 14.52 29.23
C PRO A 65 -22.76 14.46 29.46
N ARG A 66 -22.04 15.55 29.15
CA ARG A 66 -20.58 15.71 29.30
C ARG A 66 -19.71 14.96 28.28
N ALA A 67 -20.27 14.50 27.15
CA ALA A 67 -19.45 14.01 26.05
C ALA A 67 -18.52 15.13 25.53
N ASN A 68 -17.21 14.95 25.69
CA ASN A 68 -16.21 15.94 25.27
C ASN A 68 -15.72 15.66 23.84
N VAL A 69 -16.58 15.95 22.86
CA VAL A 69 -16.29 15.68 21.43
C VAL A 69 -16.46 16.93 20.57
N LYS A 70 -15.55 17.11 19.64
CA LYS A 70 -15.66 18.08 18.55
C LYS A 70 -16.23 17.36 17.34
N MET A 71 -17.34 17.87 16.81
CA MET A 71 -18.01 17.32 15.65
C MET A 71 -18.04 18.31 14.50
N GLN A 72 -17.60 17.87 13.34
CA GLN A 72 -17.60 18.66 12.11
C GLN A 72 -18.13 17.81 10.95
N LEU A 73 -18.79 18.48 10.01
CA LEU A 73 -19.09 17.93 8.71
C LEU A 73 -18.05 18.43 7.71
N LEU A 74 -17.57 17.55 6.85
CA LEU A 74 -16.59 17.90 5.82
C LEU A 74 -17.18 17.58 4.45
N VAL A 75 -17.04 18.50 3.50
CA VAL A 75 -17.57 18.35 2.13
C VAL A 75 -16.42 18.38 1.13
N GLY A 76 -16.33 17.33 0.32
CA GLY A 76 -15.20 17.07 -0.59
C GLY A 76 -14.33 15.91 -0.10
N THR A 77 -13.59 15.31 -1.01
CA THR A 77 -12.72 14.16 -0.71
C THR A 77 -11.31 14.46 -1.19
N PRO A 78 -10.30 14.50 -0.28
CA PRO A 78 -8.91 14.74 -0.65
C PRO A 78 -8.46 13.89 -1.84
N GLY A 79 -7.95 14.56 -2.88
CA GLY A 79 -7.40 13.91 -4.06
C GLY A 79 -8.40 13.25 -5.00
N PHE A 80 -9.71 13.45 -4.81
CA PHE A 80 -10.78 13.00 -5.72
C PHE A 80 -11.45 14.22 -6.38
N ASN A 81 -10.84 14.71 -7.45
CA ASN A 81 -11.31 15.94 -8.12
C ASN A 81 -12.54 15.68 -9.00
N ILE A 82 -13.58 16.48 -8.80
CA ILE A 82 -14.81 16.45 -9.62
C ILE A 82 -14.86 17.73 -10.45
N GLN A 83 -14.83 17.58 -11.78
CA GLN A 83 -15.03 18.69 -12.73
C GLN A 83 -14.11 19.90 -12.50
N GLY A 84 -12.87 19.67 -12.06
CA GLY A 84 -11.88 20.72 -11.83
C GLY A 84 -12.03 21.51 -10.52
N SER A 85 -12.95 21.13 -9.62
CA SER A 85 -12.93 21.62 -8.24
C SER A 85 -11.78 20.94 -7.47
N GLU A 86 -10.95 21.75 -6.81
CA GLU A 86 -9.85 21.28 -5.97
C GLU A 86 -10.41 20.77 -4.65
N THR A 87 -10.28 19.47 -4.40
CA THR A 87 -10.87 18.79 -3.24
C THR A 87 -9.84 18.40 -2.17
N GLU A 88 -8.58 18.79 -2.35
CA GLU A 88 -7.46 18.44 -1.47
C GLU A 88 -7.71 18.86 -0.02
N CYS A 89 -8.34 20.02 0.16
CA CYS A 89 -8.76 20.55 1.45
C CYS A 89 -10.29 20.53 1.55
N PRO A 90 -10.90 19.50 2.17
CA PRO A 90 -12.34 19.41 2.28
C PRO A 90 -12.89 20.59 3.10
N ARG A 91 -13.99 21.16 2.64
CA ARG A 91 -14.62 22.32 3.29
C ARG A 91 -15.28 21.88 4.58
N THR A 92 -14.91 22.52 5.67
CA THR A 92 -15.34 22.14 7.02
C THR A 92 -16.50 23.00 7.49
N HIS A 93 -17.53 22.35 8.03
CA HIS A 93 -18.73 22.95 8.60
C HIS A 93 -18.85 22.51 10.05
N GLU A 94 -18.82 23.46 10.97
CA GLU A 94 -19.06 23.18 12.39
C GLU A 94 -20.51 22.72 12.60
N MET A 95 -20.75 21.92 13.64
CA MET A 95 -22.09 21.45 14.02
C MET A 95 -22.59 22.13 15.32
N PRO A 96 -22.89 23.45 15.31
CA PRO A 96 -23.20 24.21 16.52
C PRO A 96 -24.62 23.99 17.06
N GLU A 97 -25.56 23.55 16.23
CA GLU A 97 -26.97 23.42 16.55
C GLU A 97 -27.47 21.98 16.41
N TYR A 98 -28.45 21.61 17.23
CA TYR A 98 -28.99 20.27 17.25
C TYR A 98 -30.53 20.23 17.39
N PRO A 99 -31.30 19.73 16.40
CA PRO A 99 -30.90 19.34 15.03
C PRO A 99 -30.41 20.52 14.19
N GLY A 100 -29.66 20.23 13.11
CA GLY A 100 -29.08 21.26 12.23
C GLY A 100 -29.19 20.92 10.74
N ILE A 101 -28.76 21.86 9.90
CA ILE A 101 -28.72 21.74 8.44
C ILE A 101 -27.31 22.08 7.95
N VAL A 102 -26.81 21.29 7.00
CA VAL A 102 -25.60 21.61 6.24
C VAL A 102 -25.96 21.94 4.79
N THR A 103 -25.29 22.94 4.24
CA THR A 103 -25.29 23.27 2.82
C THR A 103 -23.90 23.64 2.37
N ASP A 104 -23.54 23.27 1.14
CA ASP A 104 -22.21 23.53 0.59
C ASP A 104 -22.35 24.11 -0.83
N PRO A 105 -21.67 25.23 -1.15
CA PRO A 105 -21.84 25.90 -2.44
C PRO A 105 -21.36 25.08 -3.63
N GLU A 106 -20.33 24.24 -3.45
CA GLU A 106 -19.69 23.46 -4.50
C GLU A 106 -20.15 21.99 -4.52
N GLY A 107 -20.58 21.46 -3.38
CA GLY A 107 -20.96 20.06 -3.26
C GLY A 107 -19.76 19.11 -3.16
N GLY A 108 -20.05 17.82 -3.06
CA GLY A 108 -19.07 16.76 -2.82
C GLY A 108 -19.58 15.69 -1.87
N LEU A 109 -18.76 14.66 -1.65
CA LEU A 109 -19.04 13.66 -0.62
C LEU A 109 -19.03 14.32 0.77
N LEU A 110 -20.03 13.97 1.57
CA LEU A 110 -20.16 14.40 2.95
C LEU A 110 -19.47 13.39 3.87
N TRP A 111 -18.62 13.89 4.74
CA TRP A 111 -17.90 13.15 5.76
C TRP A 111 -18.22 13.71 7.15
N VAL A 112 -18.02 12.89 8.17
CA VAL A 112 -18.18 13.25 9.58
C VAL A 112 -16.83 13.11 10.28
N ARG A 113 -16.38 14.17 10.94
CA ARG A 113 -15.29 14.12 11.92
C ARG A 113 -15.88 14.13 13.31
N VAL A 114 -15.49 13.16 14.12
CA VAL A 114 -15.77 13.14 15.57
C VAL A 114 -14.46 12.83 16.28
N ILE A 115 -13.92 13.83 16.99
CA ILE A 115 -12.64 13.73 17.71
C ILE A 115 -12.79 14.25 19.15
N PRO A 116 -11.90 13.91 20.10
CA PRO A 116 -11.92 14.47 21.43
C PRO A 116 -11.75 16.00 21.42
N ASP A 117 -12.54 16.73 22.21
CA ASP A 117 -12.44 18.20 22.36
C ASP A 117 -11.61 18.59 23.60
N GLY A 118 -10.34 18.17 23.61
CA GLY A 118 -9.44 18.38 24.74
C GLY A 118 -9.54 17.28 25.82
N VAL A 119 -9.16 17.63 27.05
CA VAL A 119 -8.99 16.65 28.15
C VAL A 119 -10.31 16.45 28.89
N GLY A 120 -10.86 15.23 28.86
CA GLY A 120 -12.08 14.89 29.58
C GLY A 120 -12.65 13.53 29.17
N PRO A 121 -13.73 13.06 29.83
CA PRO A 121 -14.43 11.85 29.43
C PRO A 121 -15.02 12.02 28.02
N THR A 122 -14.68 11.10 27.12
CA THR A 122 -15.29 10.98 25.80
C THR A 122 -16.26 9.80 25.75
N VAL A 123 -17.05 9.73 24.69
CA VAL A 123 -17.76 8.52 24.27
C VAL A 123 -16.90 7.75 23.26
N GLU A 124 -17.21 6.47 23.06
CA GLU A 124 -16.58 5.66 22.02
C GLU A 124 -17.20 5.93 20.64
N GLU A 125 -18.50 6.23 20.60
CA GLU A 125 -19.29 6.34 19.37
C GLU A 125 -20.42 7.37 19.52
N VAL A 126 -20.79 8.02 18.41
CA VAL A 126 -21.91 8.95 18.29
C VAL A 126 -22.82 8.52 17.14
N THR A 127 -24.10 8.37 17.41
CA THR A 127 -25.11 8.14 16.36
C THR A 127 -25.58 9.47 15.78
N ILE A 128 -25.44 9.65 14.47
CA ILE A 128 -25.91 10.79 13.68
C ILE A 128 -26.79 10.29 12.53
N ASN A 129 -28.05 10.71 12.53
CA ASN A 129 -29.01 10.48 11.46
C ASN A 129 -28.92 11.60 10.43
N PHE A 130 -28.98 11.25 9.15
CA PHE A 130 -28.97 12.22 8.06
C PHE A 130 -30.19 12.05 7.16
N GLU A 131 -30.84 13.16 6.85
CA GLU A 131 -31.95 13.25 5.91
C GLU A 131 -31.55 14.10 4.71
N CYS A 132 -31.50 13.49 3.52
CA CYS A 132 -31.29 14.20 2.25
C CYS A 132 -32.57 14.97 1.90
N ILE A 133 -32.48 16.29 1.77
CA ILE A 133 -33.65 17.16 1.54
C ILE A 133 -33.77 17.58 0.07
N ALA A 134 -32.76 18.29 -0.43
CA ALA A 134 -32.74 18.83 -1.78
C ALA A 134 -31.31 18.87 -2.31
N ASN A 135 -31.11 18.57 -3.59
CA ASN A 135 -29.79 18.56 -4.23
C ASN A 135 -28.76 17.72 -3.44
N SER A 136 -29.24 16.62 -2.85
CA SER A 136 -28.44 15.70 -2.05
C SER A 136 -29.00 14.28 -2.21
N HIS A 137 -28.12 13.29 -2.28
CA HIS A 137 -28.52 11.91 -2.50
C HIS A 137 -27.50 10.94 -1.86
N ARG A 138 -27.91 9.68 -1.69
CA ARG A 138 -27.01 8.61 -1.21
C ARG A 138 -26.21 8.06 -2.38
N VAL A 139 -24.97 7.69 -2.12
CA VAL A 139 -24.11 6.99 -3.08
C VAL A 139 -23.88 5.54 -2.66
N PRO A 140 -23.56 4.63 -3.59
CA PRO A 140 -23.11 3.28 -3.25
C PRO A 140 -21.91 3.30 -2.31
N VAL A 141 -22.02 2.57 -1.19
CA VAL A 141 -20.91 2.33 -0.26
C VAL A 141 -20.85 0.84 0.04
N PHE A 142 -19.76 0.20 -0.35
CA PHE A 142 -19.43 -1.15 0.08
C PHE A 142 -18.74 -1.11 1.44
N ILE A 143 -19.23 -1.90 2.39
CA ILE A 143 -18.72 -1.96 3.75
C ILE A 143 -18.27 -3.39 4.03
N GLN A 144 -16.96 -3.57 4.21
CA GLN A 144 -16.39 -4.91 4.44
C GLN A 144 -17.03 -5.57 5.67
N GLY A 145 -17.52 -6.79 5.50
CA GLY A 145 -18.21 -7.55 6.56
C GLY A 145 -19.69 -7.23 6.75
N GLU A 146 -20.23 -6.18 6.10
CA GLU A 146 -21.66 -5.84 6.14
C GLU A 146 -22.35 -5.92 4.78
N THR A 147 -21.69 -5.49 3.71
CA THR A 147 -22.24 -5.49 2.35
C THR A 147 -21.84 -6.77 1.62
N SER A 148 -22.82 -7.52 1.11
CA SER A 148 -22.55 -8.68 0.23
C SER A 148 -22.24 -8.24 -1.22
N VAL A 149 -21.60 -9.13 -1.98
CA VAL A 149 -21.31 -8.92 -3.42
C VAL A 149 -22.60 -8.67 -4.22
N ASP A 150 -23.67 -9.39 -3.92
CA ASP A 150 -24.96 -9.20 -4.59
C ASP A 150 -25.58 -7.83 -4.27
N GLN A 151 -25.55 -7.41 -3.00
CA GLN A 151 -26.00 -6.08 -2.59
C GLN A 151 -25.18 -4.98 -3.26
N TRP A 152 -23.86 -5.17 -3.37
CA TRP A 152 -22.98 -4.25 -4.08
C TRP A 152 -23.39 -4.10 -5.54
N GLY A 153 -23.60 -5.22 -6.25
CA GLY A 153 -24.10 -5.22 -7.62
C GLY A 153 -25.42 -4.49 -7.75
N GLN A 154 -26.36 -4.70 -6.83
CA GLN A 154 -27.66 -4.00 -6.81
C GLN A 154 -27.51 -2.49 -6.57
N MET A 155 -26.63 -2.07 -5.64
CA MET A 155 -26.35 -0.65 -5.40
C MET A 155 -25.77 0.02 -6.65
N LEU A 156 -24.85 -0.65 -7.34
CA LEU A 156 -24.26 -0.13 -8.58
C LEU A 156 -25.29 -0.04 -9.71
N GLU A 157 -26.14 -1.06 -9.92
CA GLU A 157 -27.20 -0.98 -10.94
C GLU A 157 -28.21 0.14 -10.64
N ALA A 158 -28.58 0.34 -9.37
CA ALA A 158 -29.48 1.41 -8.97
C ALA A 158 -28.88 2.81 -9.20
N ALA A 159 -27.55 2.94 -9.15
CA ALA A 159 -26.83 4.20 -9.35
C ALA A 159 -26.45 4.48 -10.82
N LYS A 160 -26.83 3.63 -11.77
CA LYS A 160 -26.39 3.66 -13.17
C LYS A 160 -26.68 4.97 -13.92
N GLU A 161 -27.75 5.66 -13.57
CA GLU A 161 -28.11 6.94 -14.19
C GLU A 161 -27.15 8.08 -13.80
N HIS A 162 -26.27 7.85 -12.83
CA HIS A 162 -25.28 8.78 -12.32
C HIS A 162 -23.85 8.30 -12.63
N GLY A 163 -23.53 8.06 -13.91
CA GLY A 163 -22.27 7.41 -14.31
C GLY A 163 -20.97 8.09 -13.83
N ARG A 164 -21.02 9.38 -13.45
CA ARG A 164 -19.93 10.13 -12.83
C ARG A 164 -20.12 10.41 -11.32
N ALA A 165 -21.05 9.75 -10.66
CA ALA A 165 -21.15 9.82 -9.21
C ALA A 165 -19.99 9.05 -8.56
N PRO A 166 -19.46 9.52 -7.43
CA PRO A 166 -18.50 8.74 -6.66
C PRO A 166 -19.18 7.54 -6.01
N VAL A 167 -18.41 6.49 -5.79
CA VAL A 167 -18.75 5.35 -4.94
C VAL A 167 -17.64 5.14 -3.92
N GLN A 168 -17.92 4.43 -2.83
CA GLN A 168 -16.92 4.14 -1.81
C GLN A 168 -16.84 2.65 -1.47
N LEU A 169 -15.64 2.14 -1.21
CA LEU A 169 -15.39 0.83 -0.61
C LEU A 169 -14.62 1.07 0.68
N MET A 170 -15.09 0.56 1.82
CA MET A 170 -14.46 0.83 3.11
C MET A 170 -14.17 -0.43 3.92
N SER A 171 -12.97 -0.44 4.51
CA SER A 171 -12.55 -1.35 5.57
C SER A 171 -12.24 -0.57 6.86
N ASP A 172 -11.64 -1.23 7.84
CA ASP A 172 -11.10 -0.59 9.04
C ASP A 172 -9.78 0.17 8.79
N LYS A 173 -9.15 0.01 7.61
CA LYS A 173 -7.84 0.61 7.30
C LYS A 173 -7.85 1.60 6.14
N VAL A 174 -8.72 1.40 5.15
CA VAL A 174 -8.81 2.27 3.98
C VAL A 174 -10.24 2.63 3.63
N VAL A 175 -10.41 3.78 2.97
CA VAL A 175 -11.62 4.12 2.22
C VAL A 175 -11.22 4.42 0.79
N ILE A 176 -11.60 3.55 -0.14
CA ILE A 176 -11.39 3.76 -1.56
C ILE A 176 -12.55 4.60 -2.08
N THR A 177 -12.27 5.71 -2.76
CA THR A 177 -13.25 6.52 -3.48
C THR A 177 -12.94 6.43 -4.97
N ALA A 178 -13.88 5.88 -5.74
CA ALA A 178 -13.76 5.68 -7.18
C ALA A 178 -14.97 6.26 -7.90
N TRP A 179 -14.84 6.47 -9.21
CA TRP A 179 -15.98 6.75 -10.06
C TRP A 179 -16.88 5.52 -10.18
N TRP A 180 -18.19 5.75 -10.26
CA TRP A 180 -19.15 4.67 -10.50
C TRP A 180 -18.80 3.85 -11.74
N GLU A 181 -18.37 4.48 -12.84
CA GLU A 181 -18.01 3.77 -14.08
C GLU A 181 -16.86 2.78 -13.88
N THR A 182 -15.84 3.17 -13.11
CA THR A 182 -14.70 2.32 -12.76
C THR A 182 -15.17 1.16 -11.90
N ALA A 183 -15.93 1.43 -10.83
CA ALA A 183 -16.47 0.38 -9.98
C ALA A 183 -17.40 -0.58 -10.72
N TYR A 184 -18.20 -0.08 -11.66
CA TYR A 184 -19.10 -0.90 -12.48
C TYR A 184 -18.32 -1.79 -13.43
N ALA A 185 -17.23 -1.30 -14.04
CA ALA A 185 -16.38 -2.07 -14.93
C ALA A 185 -15.70 -3.25 -14.22
N TYR A 186 -15.38 -3.13 -12.93
CA TYR A 186 -14.72 -4.17 -12.13
C TYR A 186 -15.66 -4.88 -11.14
N LYS A 187 -16.98 -4.69 -11.24
CA LYS A 187 -17.99 -5.23 -10.30
C LYS A 187 -18.00 -6.75 -10.14
N SER A 188 -17.35 -7.49 -11.05
CA SER A 188 -17.22 -8.95 -10.99
C SER A 188 -16.16 -9.42 -9.98
N HIS A 189 -15.29 -8.53 -9.50
CA HIS A 189 -14.31 -8.83 -8.46
C HIS A 189 -14.92 -8.57 -7.09
N ASP A 190 -14.59 -9.43 -6.11
CA ASP A 190 -15.06 -9.27 -4.74
C ASP A 190 -14.43 -8.02 -4.09
N PRO A 191 -15.22 -7.00 -3.72
CA PRO A 191 -14.70 -5.80 -3.06
C PRO A 191 -14.01 -6.11 -1.72
N SER A 192 -14.40 -7.19 -1.03
CA SER A 192 -13.74 -7.61 0.22
C SER A 192 -12.31 -8.07 -0.04
N ALA A 193 -12.10 -8.87 -1.09
CA ALA A 193 -10.77 -9.34 -1.47
C ALA A 193 -9.85 -8.16 -1.87
N VAL A 194 -10.38 -7.14 -2.55
CA VAL A 194 -9.62 -5.91 -2.86
C VAL A 194 -9.18 -5.21 -1.57
N LEU A 195 -10.11 -5.03 -0.61
CA LEU A 195 -9.81 -4.39 0.67
C LEU A 195 -8.83 -5.20 1.53
N ASP A 196 -8.87 -6.53 1.43
CA ASP A 196 -7.92 -7.41 2.10
C ASP A 196 -6.49 -7.26 1.55
N GLU A 197 -6.32 -7.06 0.23
CA GLU A 197 -4.99 -6.77 -0.33
C GLU A 197 -4.42 -5.45 0.18
N TYR A 198 -5.23 -4.39 0.25
CA TYR A 198 -4.79 -3.13 0.87
C TYR A 198 -4.40 -3.31 2.35
N LYS A 199 -5.16 -4.12 3.09
CA LYS A 199 -4.87 -4.42 4.49
C LYS A 199 -3.58 -5.21 4.64
N GLU A 200 -3.31 -6.16 3.76
CA GLU A 200 -2.08 -6.95 3.80
C GLU A 200 -0.86 -6.09 3.46
N ILE A 201 -0.95 -5.22 2.44
CA ILE A 201 0.11 -4.26 2.12
C ILE A 201 0.41 -3.39 3.35
N LEU A 202 -0.62 -2.75 3.92
CA LEU A 202 -0.45 -1.92 5.11
C LEU A 202 0.04 -2.70 6.33
N ARG A 203 -0.30 -3.98 6.47
CA ARG A 203 0.22 -4.83 7.54
C ARG A 203 1.74 -5.00 7.39
N VAL A 204 2.22 -5.31 6.19
CA VAL A 204 3.65 -5.46 5.90
C VAL A 204 4.41 -4.15 6.07
N GLU A 205 3.84 -3.04 5.59
CA GLU A 205 4.46 -1.72 5.74
C GLU A 205 4.52 -1.26 7.21
N ASN A 206 3.46 -1.50 7.97
CA ASN A 206 3.47 -1.25 9.41
C ASN A 206 4.52 -2.13 10.10
N GLU A 207 4.61 -3.42 9.74
CA GLU A 207 5.56 -4.36 10.33
C GLU A 207 7.01 -3.88 10.18
N ILE A 208 7.44 -3.51 8.97
CA ILE A 208 8.81 -2.99 8.73
C ILE A 208 9.04 -1.63 9.42
N GLY A 209 7.97 -0.86 9.65
CA GLY A 209 7.95 0.34 10.48
C GLY A 209 7.96 0.07 11.99
N ALA A 210 7.99 -1.19 12.44
CA ALA A 210 7.80 -1.60 13.84
C ALA A 210 6.48 -1.12 14.47
N ILE A 211 5.40 -1.20 13.71
CA ILE A 211 4.02 -0.93 14.10
C ILE A 211 3.24 -2.25 14.00
N GLY A 212 2.50 -2.60 15.05
CA GLY A 212 1.85 -3.90 15.22
C GLY A 212 1.53 -4.21 16.68
N TYR A 213 1.24 -5.47 17.00
CA TYR A 213 0.83 -5.89 18.34
C TYR A 213 1.94 -6.64 19.11
N GLY A 214 3.18 -6.64 18.61
CA GLY A 214 4.33 -7.20 19.30
C GLY A 214 4.73 -6.37 20.53
N ALA A 215 5.49 -6.98 21.45
CA ALA A 215 5.86 -6.39 22.74
C ALA A 215 6.64 -5.05 22.65
N GLU A 216 7.25 -4.77 21.50
CA GLU A 216 8.01 -3.54 21.23
C GLU A 216 7.46 -2.76 20.03
N GLN A 217 6.19 -2.95 19.70
CA GLN A 217 5.50 -2.28 18.61
C GLN A 217 4.37 -1.40 19.16
N GLU A 218 4.16 -0.27 18.51
CA GLU A 218 2.96 0.53 18.73
C GLU A 218 1.79 -0.09 17.96
N PRO A 219 0.58 -0.19 18.54
CA PRO A 219 -0.57 -0.71 17.83
C PRO A 219 -0.84 0.13 16.57
N PRO A 220 -1.29 -0.47 15.45
CA PRO A 220 -1.61 0.29 14.25
C PRO A 220 -2.67 1.36 14.51
N SER A 221 -2.53 2.50 13.83
CA SER A 221 -3.49 3.60 13.90
C SER A 221 -4.94 3.11 13.67
N PRO A 222 -5.93 3.65 14.42
CA PRO A 222 -7.35 3.44 14.13
C PRO A 222 -7.86 4.34 13.00
N LEU A 223 -7.05 5.29 12.53
CA LEU A 223 -7.37 6.15 11.40
C LEU A 223 -7.21 5.40 10.08
N ARG A 224 -7.89 5.90 9.04
CA ARG A 224 -7.88 5.31 7.70
C ARG A 224 -7.05 6.15 6.74
N ILE A 225 -6.47 5.49 5.75
CA ILE A 225 -5.92 6.16 4.56
C ILE A 225 -7.02 6.22 3.50
N LEU A 226 -7.23 7.38 2.90
CA LEU A 226 -8.11 7.51 1.75
C LEU A 226 -7.36 7.11 0.48
N VAL A 227 -7.99 6.32 -0.37
CA VAL A 227 -7.46 5.94 -1.68
C VAL A 227 -8.38 6.54 -2.73
N SER A 228 -7.93 7.62 -3.36
CA SER A 228 -8.77 8.42 -4.26
C SER A 228 -8.40 8.17 -5.72
N GLU A 229 -9.38 7.81 -6.54
CA GLU A 229 -9.23 7.82 -7.99
C GLU A 229 -9.18 9.27 -8.50
N LYS A 230 -8.28 9.56 -9.45
CA LYS A 230 -8.21 10.87 -10.10
C LYS A 230 -8.21 10.75 -11.62
N GLU A 231 -8.58 11.84 -12.29
CA GLU A 231 -8.73 11.86 -13.75
C GLU A 231 -7.40 11.67 -14.50
N SER A 232 -6.29 12.24 -14.01
CA SER A 232 -4.99 12.18 -14.73
C SER A 232 -3.78 12.49 -13.84
N GLY A 233 -2.58 12.36 -14.43
CA GLY A 233 -1.29 12.67 -13.80
C GLY A 233 -0.69 11.52 -12.98
N ASN A 234 0.53 11.71 -12.49
CA ASN A 234 1.27 10.68 -11.75
C ASN A 234 0.65 10.41 -10.37
N PRO A 235 0.64 9.16 -9.89
CA PRO A 235 0.34 8.85 -8.48
C PRO A 235 1.03 9.81 -7.51
N ASN A 236 0.37 10.12 -6.40
CA ASN A 236 0.99 10.86 -5.31
C ASN A 236 0.28 10.64 -3.98
N ALA A 237 0.97 10.94 -2.90
CA ALA A 237 0.48 10.92 -1.53
C ALA A 237 0.56 12.30 -0.88
N THR A 238 -0.36 12.59 0.02
CA THR A 238 -0.31 13.77 0.91
C THR A 238 -1.17 13.50 2.16
N HIS A 239 -1.38 14.50 3.01
CA HIS A 239 -2.26 14.39 4.16
C HIS A 239 -3.59 13.70 3.78
N TYR A 240 -3.97 12.74 4.61
CA TYR A 240 -5.15 11.88 4.54
C TYR A 240 -5.14 10.78 3.50
N ARG A 241 -4.36 10.89 2.40
CA ARG A 241 -4.70 10.17 1.18
C ARG A 241 -3.52 9.79 0.28
N ILE A 242 -3.72 8.73 -0.48
CA ILE A 242 -3.04 8.49 -1.76
C ILE A 242 -4.03 8.76 -2.90
N SER A 243 -3.52 9.28 -4.01
CA SER A 243 -4.30 9.51 -5.23
C SER A 243 -3.69 8.80 -6.41
N LEU A 244 -4.49 7.95 -7.04
CA LEU A 244 -4.10 7.11 -8.15
C LEU A 244 -4.87 7.56 -9.39
N PRO A 245 -4.22 7.82 -10.55
CA PRO A 245 -4.95 8.05 -11.80
C PRO A 245 -5.85 6.85 -12.11
N GLN A 246 -6.73 6.96 -13.10
CA GLN A 246 -7.61 5.85 -13.54
C GLN A 246 -6.80 4.61 -14.00
N TYR A 247 -6.28 3.86 -13.04
CA TYR A 247 -5.60 2.59 -13.24
C TYR A 247 -6.59 1.45 -13.31
N GLY A 248 -7.88 1.71 -13.08
CA GLY A 248 -8.98 0.74 -13.14
C GLY A 248 -8.64 -0.54 -12.39
N ARG A 249 -8.08 -1.51 -13.14
CA ARG A 249 -7.58 -2.79 -12.64
C ARG A 249 -6.68 -2.64 -11.42
N SER A 250 -5.69 -1.74 -11.40
CA SER A 250 -4.77 -1.64 -10.24
C SER A 250 -5.47 -1.19 -8.95
N LEU A 251 -6.60 -0.47 -9.04
CA LEU A 251 -7.29 0.09 -7.89
C LEU A 251 -8.34 -0.87 -7.30
N LEU A 252 -9.09 -1.57 -8.17
CA LEU A 252 -10.31 -2.29 -7.80
C LEU A 252 -10.28 -3.80 -8.11
N THR A 253 -9.09 -4.38 -8.29
CA THR A 253 -8.93 -5.84 -8.40
C THR A 253 -7.83 -6.32 -7.45
N PRO A 254 -7.98 -7.50 -6.81
CA PRO A 254 -6.97 -8.01 -5.89
C PRO A 254 -5.58 -8.09 -6.55
N ASP A 255 -5.48 -8.65 -7.75
CA ASP A 255 -4.18 -8.84 -8.41
C ASP A 255 -3.60 -7.52 -8.92
N GLY A 256 -4.45 -6.55 -9.26
CA GLY A 256 -4.02 -5.20 -9.56
C GLY A 256 -3.35 -4.54 -8.36
N VAL A 257 -4.02 -4.56 -7.20
CA VAL A 257 -3.48 -4.00 -5.94
C VAL A 257 -2.20 -4.74 -5.51
N ARG A 258 -2.22 -6.08 -5.58
CA ARG A 258 -1.08 -6.95 -5.26
C ARG A 258 0.05 -6.89 -6.29
N GLY A 259 -0.16 -6.30 -7.47
CA GLY A 259 0.81 -6.26 -8.56
C GLY A 259 1.51 -4.91 -8.74
N ASP A 260 0.97 -3.85 -8.15
CA ASP A 260 1.32 -2.48 -8.48
C ASP A 260 2.29 -1.83 -7.47
N TRP A 261 3.55 -1.71 -7.88
CA TRP A 261 4.58 -1.02 -7.09
C TRP A 261 4.22 0.44 -6.78
N GLY A 262 3.50 1.12 -7.67
CA GLY A 262 3.06 2.48 -7.44
C GLY A 262 2.15 2.57 -6.22
N ILE A 263 1.23 1.61 -6.05
CA ILE A 263 0.37 1.56 -4.87
C ILE A 263 1.19 1.38 -3.59
N TRP A 264 2.17 0.45 -3.58
CA TRP A 264 3.02 0.23 -2.41
C TRP A 264 3.91 1.46 -2.13
N HIS A 265 4.39 2.12 -3.18
CA HIS A 265 5.18 3.34 -3.05
C HIS A 265 4.37 4.48 -2.43
N GLU A 266 3.15 4.73 -2.91
CA GLU A 266 2.28 5.77 -2.35
C GLU A 266 1.82 5.46 -0.93
N LEU A 267 1.53 4.20 -0.60
CA LEU A 267 1.24 3.80 0.78
C LEU A 267 2.50 3.91 1.67
N GLY A 268 3.68 3.63 1.14
CA GLY A 268 4.96 3.87 1.78
C GLY A 268 5.19 5.35 2.16
N HIS A 269 4.76 6.30 1.33
CA HIS A 269 4.74 7.73 1.68
C HIS A 269 3.90 7.99 2.95
N MET A 270 2.81 7.24 3.14
CA MET A 270 1.97 7.32 4.34
C MET A 270 2.62 6.69 5.60
N GLN A 271 3.79 6.05 5.49
CA GLN A 271 4.56 5.54 6.63
C GLN A 271 5.80 6.40 6.97
N HIS A 272 6.14 7.37 6.12
CA HIS A 272 7.36 8.15 6.26
C HIS A 272 7.46 8.95 7.53
N GLN A 273 8.66 9.00 8.10
CA GLN A 273 8.94 9.70 9.33
C GLN A 273 9.68 11.00 9.09
N ILE A 274 9.18 12.07 9.71
CA ILE A 274 9.69 13.44 9.47
C ILE A 274 11.17 13.55 9.82
N SER A 275 11.62 12.86 10.86
CA SER A 275 12.94 13.03 11.46
C SER A 275 14.12 12.70 10.55
N TRP A 276 13.92 11.96 9.46
CA TRP A 276 15.00 11.59 8.55
C TRP A 276 14.64 11.51 7.06
N SER A 277 13.37 11.54 6.66
CA SER A 277 12.96 11.18 5.29
C SER A 277 12.69 12.37 4.34
N ALA A 278 13.22 13.57 4.60
CA ALA A 278 12.98 14.73 3.73
C ALA A 278 13.96 14.87 2.55
N ASN A 279 13.58 15.67 1.54
CA ASN A 279 14.39 16.05 0.37
C ASN A 279 14.79 14.86 -0.50
N ALA A 280 16.10 14.63 -0.70
CA ALA A 280 16.64 13.58 -1.55
C ALA A 280 16.24 12.17 -1.10
N LEU A 281 15.80 12.02 0.15
CA LEU A 281 15.32 10.76 0.69
C LEU A 281 13.83 10.52 0.45
N THR A 282 13.00 11.54 0.21
CA THR A 282 11.53 11.40 0.21
C THR A 282 11.04 10.37 -0.81
N GLU A 283 11.42 10.48 -2.08
CA GLU A 283 11.01 9.48 -3.09
C GLU A 283 11.79 8.16 -2.99
N ASN A 284 12.88 8.12 -2.23
CA ASN A 284 13.75 6.95 -2.20
C ASN A 284 13.53 6.05 -0.99
N SER A 285 13.37 6.61 0.21
CA SER A 285 13.18 5.83 1.43
C SER A 285 11.79 5.22 1.53
N VAL A 286 10.79 5.68 0.77
CA VAL A 286 9.47 5.03 0.71
C VAL A 286 9.57 3.61 0.20
N ASN A 287 10.54 3.37 -0.67
CA ASN A 287 10.74 2.07 -1.26
C ASN A 287 11.30 1.04 -0.26
N ILE A 288 11.68 1.41 0.98
CA ILE A 288 11.90 0.44 2.07
C ILE A 288 10.62 -0.36 2.32
N PHE A 289 9.46 0.32 2.31
CA PHE A 289 8.14 -0.26 2.47
C PHE A 289 7.75 -1.06 1.22
N SER A 290 7.93 -0.51 0.01
CA SER A 290 7.66 -1.21 -1.26
C SER A 290 8.48 -2.50 -1.40
N LEU A 291 9.76 -2.46 -1.03
CA LEU A 291 10.64 -3.64 -1.03
C LEU A 291 10.17 -4.69 0.00
N ALA A 292 9.70 -4.25 1.18
CA ALA A 292 9.14 -5.17 2.17
C ALA A 292 7.87 -5.87 1.64
N VAL A 293 6.96 -5.14 1.01
CA VAL A 293 5.77 -5.69 0.35
C VAL A 293 6.17 -6.69 -0.74
N GLN A 294 7.12 -6.33 -1.61
CA GLN A 294 7.61 -7.22 -2.66
C GLN A 294 8.17 -8.55 -2.10
N ARG A 295 8.93 -8.48 -1.01
CA ARG A 295 9.47 -9.67 -0.32
C ARG A 295 8.37 -10.50 0.32
N ALA A 296 7.41 -9.88 1.00
CA ALA A 296 6.29 -10.59 1.64
C ALA A 296 5.47 -11.39 0.62
N GLN A 297 5.31 -10.84 -0.58
CA GLN A 297 4.63 -11.52 -1.71
C GLN A 297 5.51 -12.56 -2.43
N LYS A 298 6.77 -12.73 -2.02
CA LYS A 298 7.76 -13.64 -2.62
C LYS A 298 7.94 -13.41 -4.13
N LYS A 299 7.81 -12.15 -4.58
CA LYS A 299 8.04 -11.74 -5.97
C LYS A 299 9.54 -11.58 -6.23
N TYR A 300 9.94 -11.72 -7.50
CA TYR A 300 11.30 -11.40 -7.91
C TYR A 300 11.64 -9.95 -7.56
N SER A 301 12.79 -9.76 -6.89
CA SER A 301 13.18 -8.44 -6.42
C SER A 301 13.57 -7.53 -7.58
N ARG A 302 12.92 -6.36 -7.66
CA ARG A 302 13.14 -5.40 -8.76
C ARG A 302 14.54 -4.78 -8.76
N VAL A 303 15.25 -4.83 -7.64
CA VAL A 303 16.58 -4.23 -7.52
C VAL A 303 17.71 -5.17 -7.93
N VAL A 304 17.50 -6.49 -7.94
CA VAL A 304 18.55 -7.47 -8.29
C VAL A 304 19.24 -7.17 -9.63
N PRO A 305 18.52 -6.78 -10.71
CA PRO A 305 19.17 -6.38 -11.97
C PRO A 305 20.15 -5.20 -11.86
N TYR A 306 20.00 -4.35 -10.85
CA TYR A 306 20.79 -3.13 -10.64
C TYR A 306 22.00 -3.35 -9.72
N ASP A 307 22.15 -4.53 -9.13
CA ASP A 307 23.25 -4.83 -8.19
C ASP A 307 24.63 -4.59 -8.84
N ARG A 308 24.82 -5.01 -10.09
CA ARG A 308 26.09 -4.78 -10.81
C ARG A 308 26.42 -3.30 -10.97
N GLU A 309 25.42 -2.48 -11.30
CA GLU A 309 25.59 -1.04 -11.48
C GLU A 309 25.88 -0.36 -10.14
N ALA A 310 25.16 -0.73 -9.08
CA ALA A 310 25.44 -0.28 -7.72
C ALA A 310 26.89 -0.59 -7.31
N HIS A 311 27.37 -1.80 -7.54
CA HIS A 311 28.75 -2.18 -7.21
C HIS A 311 29.79 -1.42 -8.06
N ALA A 312 29.49 -1.07 -9.31
CA ALA A 312 30.35 -0.21 -10.11
C ALA A 312 30.44 1.21 -9.50
N PHE A 313 29.31 1.77 -9.07
CA PHE A 313 29.27 3.06 -8.35
C PHE A 313 30.04 3.01 -7.03
N LEU A 314 29.80 1.98 -6.21
CA LEU A 314 30.44 1.79 -4.91
C LEU A 314 31.97 1.67 -5.02
N ASN A 315 32.46 0.98 -6.07
CA ASN A 315 33.89 0.82 -6.34
C ASN A 315 34.51 2.00 -7.11
N SER A 316 33.72 2.97 -7.56
CA SER A 316 34.25 4.19 -8.18
C SER A 316 35.12 4.97 -7.19
N SER A 317 36.29 5.41 -7.66
CA SER A 317 37.24 6.25 -6.93
C SER A 317 36.96 7.75 -7.06
N ASP A 318 35.88 8.16 -7.73
CA ASP A 318 35.51 9.57 -7.85
C ASP A 318 35.13 10.12 -6.46
N PRO A 319 35.89 11.08 -5.90
CA PRO A 319 35.60 11.65 -4.59
C PRO A 319 34.37 12.57 -4.58
N ASN A 320 33.81 12.91 -5.74
CA ASN A 320 32.63 13.77 -5.87
C ASN A 320 31.35 13.00 -6.19
N LYS A 321 31.40 11.66 -6.28
CA LYS A 321 30.24 10.83 -6.57
C LYS A 321 29.18 11.02 -5.48
N LYS A 322 27.93 11.26 -5.88
CA LYS A 322 26.83 11.45 -4.93
C LYS A 322 25.82 10.33 -5.05
N PHE A 323 25.23 9.97 -3.92
CA PHE A 323 24.14 9.01 -3.87
C PHE A 323 23.04 9.33 -4.90
N GLU A 324 22.73 10.62 -5.04
CA GLU A 324 21.67 11.16 -5.90
C GLU A 324 22.02 11.19 -7.39
N ASP A 325 23.25 10.85 -7.78
CA ASP A 325 23.64 10.80 -9.20
C ASP A 325 23.20 9.48 -9.86
N ASN A 326 22.77 8.49 -9.07
CA ASN A 326 22.39 7.17 -9.55
C ASN A 326 20.92 7.09 -9.98
N ASP A 327 20.56 6.08 -10.77
CA ASP A 327 19.16 5.69 -10.99
C ASP A 327 18.44 5.35 -9.67
N GLU A 328 17.11 5.51 -9.63
CA GLU A 328 16.31 5.25 -8.42
C GLU A 328 16.50 3.81 -7.91
N PHE A 329 16.47 2.81 -8.78
CA PHE A 329 16.59 1.40 -8.38
C PHE A 329 18.02 1.04 -7.97
N VAL A 330 19.04 1.71 -8.52
CA VAL A 330 20.43 1.59 -8.01
C VAL A 330 20.52 2.07 -6.58
N ARG A 331 19.88 3.20 -6.25
CA ARG A 331 19.85 3.72 -4.87
C ARG A 331 19.16 2.76 -3.90
N LEU A 332 18.17 2.01 -4.37
CA LEU A 332 17.46 1.02 -3.54
C LEU A 332 18.33 -0.15 -3.08
N ILE A 333 19.44 -0.45 -3.79
CA ILE A 333 20.41 -1.45 -3.34
C ILE A 333 21.00 -1.09 -1.97
N MET A 334 21.15 0.19 -1.65
CA MET A 334 21.63 0.63 -0.32
C MET A 334 20.74 0.10 0.80
N TRP A 335 19.41 0.16 0.63
CA TRP A 335 18.45 -0.34 1.61
C TRP A 335 18.53 -1.86 1.76
N GLU A 336 18.62 -2.58 0.64
CA GLU A 336 18.75 -4.03 0.65
C GLU A 336 20.10 -4.50 1.20
N GLN A 337 21.18 -3.74 1.03
CA GLN A 337 22.47 -4.04 1.67
C GLN A 337 22.39 -3.94 3.20
N LEU A 338 21.75 -2.89 3.73
CA LEU A 338 21.50 -2.75 5.17
C LEU A 338 20.61 -3.89 5.68
N ARG A 339 19.54 -4.22 4.95
CA ARG A 339 18.68 -5.37 5.28
C ARG A 339 19.44 -6.69 5.25
N THR A 340 20.28 -6.91 4.25
CA THR A 340 21.03 -8.16 4.09
C THR A 340 22.06 -8.31 5.22
N ALA A 341 22.69 -7.22 5.65
CA ALA A 341 23.64 -7.23 6.75
C ALA A 341 22.99 -7.45 8.13
N TYR A 342 21.81 -6.86 8.38
CA TYR A 342 21.28 -6.72 9.74
C TYR A 342 19.84 -7.25 9.93
N GLY A 343 19.20 -7.73 8.86
CA GLY A 343 17.81 -8.16 8.83
C GLY A 343 16.81 -6.99 8.90
N ASP A 344 15.52 -7.30 8.83
CA ASP A 344 14.43 -6.32 8.98
C ASP A 344 14.47 -5.62 10.37
N ALA A 345 15.07 -6.27 11.36
CA ALA A 345 15.30 -5.71 12.70
C ALA A 345 16.09 -4.40 12.68
N PHE A 346 16.93 -4.15 11.66
CA PHE A 346 17.57 -2.85 11.46
C PHE A 346 16.54 -1.74 11.26
N PHE A 347 15.59 -1.92 10.32
CA PHE A 347 14.56 -0.94 10.05
C PHE A 347 13.59 -0.80 11.21
N HIS A 348 13.29 -1.90 11.92
CA HIS A 348 12.46 -1.83 13.13
C HIS A 348 13.09 -0.90 14.19
N ARG A 349 14.40 -1.03 14.43
CA ARG A 349 15.13 -0.17 15.38
C ARG A 349 15.20 1.28 14.88
N LEU A 350 15.53 1.50 13.61
CA LEU A 350 15.59 2.84 13.01
C LEU A 350 14.26 3.59 13.15
N HIS A 351 13.15 2.95 12.78
CA HIS A 351 11.83 3.59 12.82
C HIS A 351 11.35 3.83 14.25
N ARG A 352 11.59 2.89 15.18
CA ARG A 352 11.24 3.08 16.59
C ARG A 352 12.01 4.24 17.21
N GLU A 353 13.32 4.27 17.01
CA GLU A 353 14.17 5.36 17.53
C GLU A 353 13.76 6.72 16.96
N SER A 354 13.43 6.75 15.68
CA SER A 354 12.91 7.94 15.00
C SER A 354 11.56 8.42 15.56
N ARG A 355 10.67 7.53 16.01
CA ARG A 355 9.43 7.93 16.72
C ARG A 355 9.72 8.49 18.09
N SER A 356 10.56 7.82 18.87
CA SER A 356 10.74 8.16 20.28
C SER A 356 11.64 9.39 20.49
N HIS A 357 12.66 9.56 19.64
CA HIS A 357 13.73 10.53 19.86
C HIS A 357 14.01 11.43 18.64
N GLY A 358 13.34 11.19 17.51
CA GLY A 358 13.47 12.03 16.33
C GLY A 358 12.81 13.40 16.51
N ASN A 359 13.33 14.41 15.82
CA ASN A 359 12.63 15.69 15.69
C ASN A 359 11.50 15.54 14.66
N HIS A 360 10.26 15.80 15.05
CA HIS A 360 9.07 15.65 14.19
C HIS A 360 8.63 16.97 13.55
N GLU A 361 9.38 18.05 13.73
CA GLU A 361 9.08 19.32 13.07
C GLU A 361 9.58 19.30 11.60
N PRO A 362 8.79 19.76 10.63
CA PRO A 362 9.24 19.88 9.25
C PRO A 362 10.28 21.00 9.09
N GLY A 363 10.94 21.06 7.93
CA GLY A 363 11.84 22.16 7.59
C GLY A 363 13.20 22.17 8.31
N GLN A 364 13.68 21.03 8.83
CA GLN A 364 14.96 20.94 9.55
C GLN A 364 16.21 21.16 8.67
N GLY A 365 16.04 21.08 7.34
CA GLY A 365 17.10 21.22 6.34
C GLY A 365 17.84 19.90 6.07
N ASP A 366 18.28 19.73 4.82
CA ASP A 366 18.88 18.48 4.33
C ASP A 366 20.03 17.97 5.21
N ALA A 367 20.98 18.84 5.58
CA ALA A 367 22.12 18.48 6.42
C ALA A 367 21.71 17.88 7.77
N GLN A 368 20.61 18.35 8.38
CA GLN A 368 20.12 17.82 9.66
C GLN A 368 19.46 16.45 9.48
N TYR A 369 18.62 16.27 8.46
CA TYR A 369 18.00 14.97 8.16
C TYR A 369 19.05 13.90 7.84
N ARG A 370 20.05 14.23 7.00
CA ARG A 370 21.17 13.33 6.69
C ARG A 370 21.99 12.97 7.92
N HIS A 371 22.30 13.96 8.75
CA HIS A 371 23.01 13.75 10.00
C HIS A 371 22.26 12.77 10.90
N TYR A 372 20.97 13.03 11.13
CA TYR A 372 20.15 12.17 11.98
C TYR A 372 20.00 10.75 11.39
N PHE A 373 19.76 10.63 10.09
CA PHE A 373 19.68 9.33 9.40
C PHE A 373 20.96 8.51 9.57
N MET A 374 22.14 9.08 9.29
CA MET A 374 23.41 8.35 9.36
C MET A 374 23.77 7.92 10.79
N VAL A 375 23.58 8.80 11.78
CA VAL A 375 23.86 8.49 13.19
C VAL A 375 22.90 7.42 13.70
N THR A 376 21.60 7.58 13.42
CA THR A 376 20.57 6.63 13.87
C THR A 376 20.72 5.28 13.17
N SER A 377 21.16 5.26 11.91
CA SER A 377 21.49 4.01 11.21
C SER A 377 22.69 3.30 11.83
N ALA A 378 23.76 4.01 12.19
CA ALA A 378 24.90 3.41 12.90
C ALA A 378 24.46 2.81 14.24
N TRP A 379 23.66 3.55 15.01
CA TRP A 379 23.03 3.06 16.24
C TRP A 379 22.14 1.84 15.97
N ALA A 380 21.27 1.88 14.97
CA ALA A 380 20.38 0.76 14.64
C ALA A 380 21.16 -0.48 14.17
N ALA A 381 22.27 -0.31 13.45
CA ALA A 381 23.15 -1.40 13.04
C ALA A 381 24.02 -1.94 14.20
N GLN A 382 24.19 -1.17 15.27
CA GLN A 382 25.20 -1.39 16.31
C GLN A 382 26.63 -1.52 15.72
N HIS A 383 26.88 -0.82 14.61
CA HIS A 383 28.15 -0.79 13.91
C HIS A 383 28.45 0.62 13.38
N ASP A 384 29.73 0.95 13.27
CA ASP A 384 30.18 2.17 12.60
C ASP A 384 29.96 2.03 11.08
N LEU A 385 28.96 2.74 10.54
CA LEU A 385 28.60 2.75 9.12
C LEU A 385 29.30 3.86 8.32
N THR A 386 30.35 4.48 8.84
CA THR A 386 31.05 5.58 8.16
C THR A 386 31.53 5.16 6.77
N THR A 387 32.21 4.02 6.66
CA THR A 387 32.73 3.52 5.37
C THR A 387 31.60 3.22 4.38
N PHE A 388 30.51 2.61 4.86
CA PHE A 388 29.31 2.36 4.07
C PHE A 388 28.75 3.66 3.46
N PHE A 389 28.50 4.68 4.27
CA PHE A 389 27.96 5.95 3.80
C PHE A 389 28.92 6.71 2.88
N THR A 390 30.22 6.69 3.16
CA THR A 390 31.23 7.29 2.28
C THR A 390 31.24 6.62 0.91
N ARG A 391 31.15 5.28 0.83
CA ARG A 391 31.13 4.55 -0.45
C ARG A 391 29.86 4.81 -1.25
N TRP A 392 28.74 5.03 -0.59
CA TRP A 392 27.48 5.42 -1.20
C TRP A 392 27.41 6.91 -1.60
N GLY A 393 28.46 7.70 -1.37
CA GLY A 393 28.48 9.11 -1.80
C GLY A 393 27.64 10.05 -0.92
N TRP A 394 27.42 9.70 0.36
CA TRP A 394 26.67 10.54 1.31
C TRP A 394 27.46 11.71 1.88
N HIS A 395 28.78 11.71 1.70
CA HIS A 395 29.72 12.73 2.23
C HIS A 395 29.42 13.16 3.68
N PRO A 396 29.55 12.26 4.68
CA PRO A 396 29.29 12.60 6.08
C PRO A 396 30.08 13.83 6.53
N THR A 397 29.40 14.81 7.12
CA THR A 397 30.05 16.02 7.68
C THR A 397 30.91 15.66 8.89
N SER A 398 31.84 16.54 9.29
CA SER A 398 32.62 16.36 10.53
C SER A 398 31.72 16.14 11.75
N ARG A 399 30.62 16.91 11.87
CA ARG A 399 29.59 16.74 12.90
C ARG A 399 29.02 15.32 12.92
N THR A 400 28.74 14.74 11.76
CA THR A 400 28.21 13.37 11.64
C THR A 400 29.26 12.33 12.01
N LEU A 401 30.50 12.49 11.53
CA LEU A 401 31.62 11.60 11.84
C LEU A 401 31.92 11.57 13.34
N ASP A 402 31.97 12.74 13.98
CA ASP A 402 32.18 12.85 15.42
C ASP A 402 31.05 12.17 16.20
N ALA A 403 29.79 12.38 15.81
CA ALA A 403 28.65 11.74 16.45
C ALA A 403 28.64 10.21 16.31
N ILE A 404 29.00 9.65 15.14
CA ILE A 404 29.13 8.20 14.95
C ILE A 404 30.28 7.66 15.81
N ARG A 405 31.44 8.33 15.82
CA ARG A 405 32.59 7.93 16.65
C ARG A 405 32.25 7.90 18.14
N ASP A 406 31.45 8.85 18.61
CA ASP A 406 31.05 8.96 20.01
C ASP A 406 30.15 7.80 20.47
N LEU A 407 29.50 7.08 19.54
CA LEU A 407 28.77 5.83 19.82
C LEU A 407 29.70 4.65 20.17
N ARG A 408 31.00 4.74 19.82
CA ARG A 408 32.04 3.72 20.09
C ARG A 408 31.67 2.32 19.58
N LEU A 409 31.08 2.26 18.40
CA LEU A 409 30.64 1.03 17.77
C LEU A 409 31.80 0.33 17.03
N PRO A 410 31.80 -1.01 16.94
CA PRO A 410 32.75 -1.74 16.11
C PRO A 410 32.50 -1.49 14.62
N MET A 411 33.54 -1.66 13.81
CA MET A 411 33.37 -1.71 12.35
C MET A 411 32.64 -3.00 11.94
N PRO A 412 31.76 -2.97 10.92
CA PRO A 412 31.13 -4.17 10.40
C PRO A 412 32.11 -5.03 9.61
N GLU A 413 32.00 -6.35 9.73
CA GLU A 413 32.81 -7.33 9.01
C GLU A 413 31.90 -8.42 8.42
N PRO A 414 31.66 -8.44 7.08
CA PRO A 414 32.14 -7.48 6.08
C PRO A 414 31.41 -6.13 6.14
N ASP A 415 31.97 -5.11 5.47
CA ASP A 415 31.26 -3.84 5.25
C ASP A 415 29.99 -4.07 4.39
N PRO A 416 28.80 -3.58 4.80
CA PRO A 416 27.55 -3.83 4.08
C PRO A 416 27.56 -3.42 2.60
N SER A 417 28.37 -2.43 2.21
CA SER A 417 28.50 -1.99 0.81
C SER A 417 29.13 -3.05 -0.10
N THR A 418 29.78 -4.07 0.48
CA THR A 418 30.35 -5.18 -0.28
C THR A 418 29.35 -6.31 -0.51
N LEU A 419 28.18 -6.26 0.13
CA LEU A 419 27.17 -7.30 -0.03
C LEU A 419 26.46 -7.15 -1.37
N HIS A 420 26.29 -8.29 -2.04
CA HIS A 420 25.49 -8.40 -3.26
C HIS A 420 24.06 -8.75 -2.92
N VAL A 421 23.10 -8.04 -3.54
CA VAL A 421 21.69 -8.35 -3.45
C VAL A 421 21.37 -9.42 -4.49
N LYS A 422 20.88 -10.57 -4.04
CA LYS A 422 20.59 -11.73 -4.88
C LYS A 422 19.13 -12.13 -4.76
N ALA A 423 18.58 -12.68 -5.84
CA ALA A 423 17.27 -13.30 -5.79
C ALA A 423 17.36 -14.70 -5.14
N GLU A 424 16.29 -15.08 -4.43
CA GLU A 424 16.14 -16.42 -3.86
C GLU A 424 15.96 -17.49 -4.97
N THR A 425 15.44 -17.08 -6.12
CA THR A 425 15.27 -17.90 -7.32
C THR A 425 15.51 -17.04 -8.56
N GLN A 426 16.25 -17.58 -9.51
CA GLN A 426 16.70 -16.87 -10.71
C GLN A 426 16.71 -17.85 -11.88
N ILE A 427 16.23 -17.40 -13.03
CA ILE A 427 16.43 -18.05 -14.33
C ILE A 427 17.65 -17.41 -15.00
N ASP A 428 18.59 -18.26 -15.39
CA ASP A 428 19.80 -17.87 -16.11
C ASP A 428 19.68 -18.12 -17.62
N ALA A 429 18.96 -19.18 -18.00
CA ALA A 429 18.76 -19.55 -19.40
C ALA A 429 17.41 -20.23 -19.65
N VAL A 430 16.86 -20.02 -20.84
CA VAL A 430 15.68 -20.72 -21.36
C VAL A 430 15.99 -21.19 -22.77
N GLU A 431 15.79 -22.47 -23.04
CA GLU A 431 16.08 -23.11 -24.33
C GLU A 431 14.88 -23.93 -24.83
N PRO A 432 14.67 -24.05 -26.16
CA PRO A 432 13.65 -24.95 -26.70
C PRO A 432 13.91 -26.39 -26.29
N HIS A 433 12.85 -27.09 -25.88
CA HIS A 433 12.90 -28.50 -25.54
C HIS A 433 11.85 -29.27 -26.35
N SER A 434 12.09 -30.57 -26.57
CA SER A 434 11.14 -31.44 -27.31
C SER A 434 9.74 -31.47 -26.68
N ASP A 435 9.64 -31.09 -25.41
CA ASP A 435 8.42 -31.09 -24.62
C ASP A 435 8.07 -29.73 -24.00
N GLY A 436 8.38 -28.64 -24.73
CA GLY A 436 8.15 -27.26 -24.29
C GLY A 436 9.45 -26.47 -24.24
N ILE A 437 9.83 -26.02 -23.04
CA ILE A 437 11.08 -25.31 -22.79
C ILE A 437 11.87 -25.98 -21.67
N GLU A 438 13.20 -25.91 -21.75
CA GLU A 438 14.10 -26.17 -20.63
C GLU A 438 14.50 -24.84 -19.98
N ILE A 439 14.26 -24.72 -18.68
CA ILE A 439 14.61 -23.57 -17.85
C ILE A 439 15.77 -23.98 -16.94
N ARG A 440 16.89 -23.26 -17.00
CA ARG A 440 18.04 -23.46 -16.12
C ARG A 440 18.30 -22.21 -15.28
N GLY A 441 18.67 -22.41 -14.04
CA GLY A 441 18.89 -21.30 -13.11
C GLY A 441 19.36 -21.72 -11.73
N GLY A 442 19.40 -20.75 -10.82
CA GLY A 442 19.76 -20.93 -9.43
C GLY A 442 18.59 -20.71 -8.48
N ALA A 443 18.49 -21.53 -7.43
CA ALA A 443 17.57 -21.34 -6.32
C ALA A 443 18.21 -21.81 -5.00
N ARG A 444 17.55 -21.57 -3.88
CA ARG A 444 18.01 -22.10 -2.58
C ARG A 444 18.23 -23.62 -2.66
N PRO A 445 19.40 -24.15 -2.27
CA PRO A 445 19.69 -25.58 -2.35
C PRO A 445 18.63 -26.45 -1.67
N GLY A 446 18.20 -27.51 -2.35
CA GLY A 446 17.18 -28.44 -1.87
C GLY A 446 15.73 -27.94 -1.98
N SER A 447 15.50 -26.72 -2.45
CA SER A 447 14.14 -26.23 -2.70
C SER A 447 13.46 -27.00 -3.84
N ARG A 448 12.14 -27.16 -3.77
CA ARG A 448 11.33 -27.77 -4.82
C ARG A 448 10.91 -26.69 -5.83
N LEU A 449 11.06 -26.95 -7.11
CA LEU A 449 10.75 -26.00 -8.18
C LEU A 449 9.36 -26.28 -8.74
N LYS A 450 8.60 -25.20 -8.94
CA LYS A 450 7.26 -25.25 -9.52
C LYS A 450 7.11 -24.21 -10.63
N THR A 451 6.19 -24.48 -11.53
CA THR A 451 5.86 -23.66 -12.71
C THR A 451 4.35 -23.38 -12.75
N THR A 452 3.94 -22.39 -13.54
CA THR A 452 2.52 -22.05 -13.68
C THR A 452 2.21 -21.37 -15.02
N ASN A 453 0.95 -21.46 -15.44
CA ASN A 453 0.39 -20.61 -16.50
C ASN A 453 -0.25 -19.34 -15.94
N ASP A 454 -0.59 -19.37 -14.64
CA ASP A 454 -1.31 -18.34 -13.94
C ASP A 454 -0.92 -18.39 -12.46
N PRO A 455 -0.11 -17.43 -11.97
CA PRO A 455 0.31 -17.38 -10.57
C PRO A 455 -0.85 -17.34 -9.57
N ASP A 456 -2.03 -16.86 -9.98
CA ASP A 456 -3.21 -16.72 -9.12
C ASP A 456 -3.97 -18.04 -8.98
N MET A 457 -3.89 -18.91 -9.99
CA MET A 457 -4.40 -20.29 -9.92
C MET A 457 -3.46 -21.24 -9.18
N GLY A 458 -2.26 -20.78 -8.82
CA GLY A 458 -1.28 -21.52 -8.03
C GLY A 458 -0.09 -22.04 -8.83
N TRP A 459 0.79 -22.76 -8.13
CA TRP A 459 2.06 -23.25 -8.66
C TRP A 459 2.13 -24.76 -8.58
N TYR A 460 2.52 -25.39 -9.69
CA TYR A 460 2.39 -26.82 -9.92
C TYR A 460 3.73 -27.46 -10.21
N ASP A 461 3.85 -28.76 -9.92
CA ASP A 461 5.03 -29.50 -10.34
C ASP A 461 5.15 -29.46 -11.87
N PRO A 462 6.38 -29.33 -12.41
CA PRO A 462 6.61 -29.36 -13.85
C PRO A 462 6.13 -30.67 -14.47
N GLU A 463 5.74 -30.61 -15.74
CA GLU A 463 5.29 -31.77 -16.52
C GLU A 463 6.39 -32.81 -16.69
N GLY A 464 7.67 -32.38 -16.66
CA GLY A 464 8.83 -33.27 -16.62
C GLY A 464 9.03 -34.02 -15.29
N GLY A 465 8.18 -33.77 -14.28
CA GLY A 465 8.23 -34.39 -12.97
C GLY A 465 8.67 -33.42 -11.86
N ILE A 466 8.70 -33.93 -10.62
CA ILE A 466 9.11 -33.17 -9.45
C ILE A 466 10.61 -32.85 -9.55
N THR A 467 10.96 -31.56 -9.51
CA THR A 467 12.34 -31.08 -9.60
C THR A 467 12.77 -30.37 -8.32
N TYR A 468 14.05 -30.56 -7.95
CA TYR A 468 14.69 -29.88 -6.82
C TYR A 468 15.98 -29.18 -7.25
N ALA A 469 16.31 -28.07 -6.58
CA ALA A 469 17.59 -27.41 -6.72
C ALA A 469 18.68 -28.28 -6.09
N ASN A 470 19.79 -28.48 -6.79
CA ASN A 470 20.87 -29.35 -6.33
C ASN A 470 21.64 -28.73 -5.13
N ALA A 471 22.69 -29.40 -4.65
CA ALA A 471 23.50 -28.93 -3.52
C ALA A 471 24.22 -27.59 -3.78
N SER A 472 24.51 -27.28 -5.05
CA SER A 472 25.08 -26.00 -5.49
C SER A 472 24.00 -24.91 -5.70
N GLY A 473 22.72 -25.29 -5.68
CA GLY A 473 21.59 -24.42 -5.96
C GLY A 473 21.12 -24.44 -7.41
N ASP A 474 21.78 -25.16 -8.32
CA ASP A 474 21.38 -25.19 -9.73
C ASP A 474 20.14 -26.07 -9.93
N PHE A 475 19.28 -25.68 -10.87
CA PHE A 475 18.14 -26.49 -11.32
C PHE A 475 18.04 -26.53 -12.85
N SER A 476 17.41 -27.58 -13.36
CA SER A 476 16.86 -27.65 -14.71
C SER A 476 15.41 -28.14 -14.65
N VAL A 477 14.49 -27.40 -15.26
CA VAL A 477 13.05 -27.69 -15.29
C VAL A 477 12.58 -27.72 -16.74
N VAL A 478 11.84 -28.77 -17.13
CA VAL A 478 11.13 -28.81 -18.40
C VAL A 478 9.64 -28.56 -18.17
N THR A 479 9.08 -27.59 -18.88
CA THR A 479 7.66 -27.23 -18.76
C THR A 479 7.11 -26.68 -20.07
N ARG A 480 5.79 -26.78 -20.26
CA ARG A 480 5.07 -26.06 -21.32
C ARG A 480 4.40 -24.79 -20.80
N ARG A 481 4.49 -24.54 -19.50
CA ARG A 481 3.78 -23.45 -18.84
C ARG A 481 4.51 -22.12 -18.98
N LEU A 482 3.76 -21.07 -19.28
CA LEU A 482 4.25 -19.70 -19.45
C LEU A 482 3.28 -18.72 -18.79
N VAL A 483 3.82 -17.65 -18.21
CA VAL A 483 3.03 -16.51 -17.70
C VAL A 483 3.22 -15.36 -18.67
N ASP A 484 2.16 -14.98 -19.38
CA ASP A 484 2.18 -13.91 -20.40
C ASP A 484 3.32 -14.06 -21.42
N GLY A 485 3.61 -15.29 -21.84
CA GLY A 485 4.68 -15.61 -22.79
C GLY A 485 6.10 -15.66 -22.19
N ASN A 486 6.23 -15.57 -20.86
CA ASN A 486 7.50 -15.65 -20.14
C ASN A 486 7.64 -16.97 -19.40
N ALA A 487 8.87 -17.47 -19.35
CA ALA A 487 9.25 -18.53 -18.43
C ALA A 487 9.35 -17.96 -17.01
N VAL A 488 8.71 -18.65 -16.06
CA VAL A 488 8.73 -18.28 -14.63
C VAL A 488 8.80 -19.55 -13.79
N VAL A 489 9.64 -19.53 -12.76
CA VAL A 489 9.79 -20.63 -11.78
C VAL A 489 9.66 -20.04 -10.38
N LYS A 490 9.03 -20.80 -9.48
CA LYS A 490 8.98 -20.46 -8.05
C LYS A 490 9.49 -21.62 -7.22
N SER A 491 10.35 -21.30 -6.26
CA SER A 491 10.92 -22.28 -5.33
C SER A 491 10.10 -22.38 -4.06
N TYR A 492 10.05 -23.58 -3.50
CA TYR A 492 9.29 -23.93 -2.30
C TYR A 492 10.14 -24.72 -1.32
N ASP A 493 9.93 -24.51 -0.02
CA ASP A 493 10.47 -25.37 1.02
C ASP A 493 9.76 -26.73 0.95
N PRO A 494 10.48 -27.84 0.76
CA PRO A 494 9.86 -29.14 0.58
C PRO A 494 9.27 -29.74 1.86
N GLN A 495 9.62 -29.22 3.04
CA GLN A 495 9.12 -29.69 4.33
C GLN A 495 7.88 -28.92 4.75
N THR A 496 7.90 -27.59 4.63
CA THR A 496 6.79 -26.73 5.09
C THR A 496 5.78 -26.45 3.98
N GLY A 497 6.18 -26.55 2.71
CA GLY A 497 5.39 -26.13 1.56
C GLY A 497 5.34 -24.61 1.37
N GLU A 498 6.09 -23.83 2.15
CA GLU A 498 6.14 -22.38 2.02
C GLU A 498 6.84 -21.96 0.72
N ALA A 499 6.33 -20.93 0.05
CA ALA A 499 7.00 -20.30 -1.07
C ALA A 499 8.26 -19.54 -0.60
N LEU A 500 9.38 -19.77 -1.29
CA LEU A 500 10.67 -19.16 -0.99
C LEU A 500 10.93 -17.95 -1.88
N GLY A 501 10.80 -18.09 -3.20
CA GLY A 501 10.95 -16.97 -4.12
C GLY A 501 10.58 -17.29 -5.56
N GLU A 502 10.04 -16.28 -6.25
CA GLU A 502 9.78 -16.28 -7.68
C GLU A 502 11.00 -15.80 -8.46
N SER A 503 11.21 -16.37 -9.65
CA SER A 503 12.24 -15.96 -10.58
C SER A 503 11.93 -14.66 -11.31
N ASN A 504 12.95 -14.06 -11.91
CA ASN A 504 12.77 -13.14 -13.02
C ASN A 504 11.90 -13.78 -14.12
N HIS A 505 11.22 -12.93 -14.89
CA HIS A 505 10.42 -13.35 -16.03
C HIS A 505 11.30 -13.28 -17.27
N VAL A 506 11.47 -14.41 -17.96
CA VAL A 506 12.32 -14.49 -19.16
C VAL A 506 11.45 -14.72 -20.39
N PRO A 507 11.38 -13.78 -21.34
CA PRO A 507 10.59 -13.94 -22.56
C PRO A 507 11.03 -15.15 -23.38
N VAL A 508 10.07 -15.94 -23.84
CA VAL A 508 10.37 -17.12 -24.65
C VAL A 508 10.12 -16.81 -26.13
N ASN A 509 11.18 -16.51 -26.86
CA ASN A 509 11.12 -16.35 -28.31
C ASN A 509 11.21 -17.72 -29.00
N LEU A 510 10.09 -18.45 -29.08
CA LEU A 510 9.98 -19.66 -29.90
C LEU A 510 9.83 -19.31 -31.40
N HIS A 511 10.74 -18.50 -31.94
CA HIS A 511 10.85 -18.34 -33.40
C HIS A 511 11.58 -19.56 -33.98
N GLY A 512 10.87 -20.67 -34.17
CA GLY A 512 11.44 -21.85 -34.84
C GLY A 512 10.65 -23.16 -34.75
N THR A 513 9.71 -23.30 -33.82
CA THR A 513 8.87 -24.51 -33.69
C THR A 513 7.41 -24.11 -33.56
N ALA A 514 6.84 -23.63 -34.65
CA ALA A 514 5.40 -23.55 -34.80
C ALA A 514 4.83 -24.97 -34.96
N ALA A 515 4.30 -25.52 -33.87
CA ALA A 515 3.17 -26.45 -33.90
C ALA A 515 2.51 -26.46 -32.51
N GLU A 516 1.43 -25.69 -32.40
CA GLU A 516 0.28 -25.91 -31.51
C GLU A 516 0.57 -26.42 -30.08
N PHE A 517 0.76 -25.49 -29.14
CA PHE A 517 0.25 -25.70 -27.78
C PHE A 517 -0.91 -24.72 -27.58
N SER A 518 -2.04 -25.10 -28.19
CA SER A 518 -3.33 -24.49 -27.91
C SER A 518 -3.71 -24.72 -26.45
N CYS A 519 -4.20 -23.67 -25.83
CA CYS A 519 -4.81 -23.61 -24.52
C CYS A 519 -5.82 -24.75 -24.35
N CYS A 520 -5.45 -25.81 -23.63
CA CYS A 520 -6.40 -26.82 -23.17
C CYS A 520 -6.86 -26.42 -21.76
N THR A 521 -8.02 -25.81 -21.72
CA THR A 521 -8.88 -25.73 -20.54
C THR A 521 -9.33 -27.16 -20.22
N GLU A 522 -8.75 -27.79 -19.19
CA GLU A 522 -9.36 -28.99 -18.60
C GLU A 522 -10.51 -28.56 -17.68
N HIS A 523 -11.67 -28.32 -18.30
CA HIS A 523 -12.96 -28.51 -17.68
C HIS A 523 -13.57 -29.77 -18.30
N GLU A 524 -13.61 -30.88 -17.55
CA GLU A 524 -14.58 -31.98 -17.71
C GLU A 524 -14.46 -32.91 -16.49
N THR A 525 -15.32 -32.75 -15.47
CA THR A 525 -16.50 -33.59 -15.21
C THR A 525 -16.32 -35.08 -15.56
N GLY A 526 -16.25 -35.90 -14.52
CA GLY A 526 -16.34 -37.36 -14.62
C GLY A 526 -16.88 -37.98 -13.34
N ALA A 527 -18.18 -37.84 -13.12
CA ALA A 527 -18.92 -38.76 -12.27
C ALA A 527 -19.40 -39.92 -13.16
N ASP A 528 -19.00 -41.15 -12.85
CA ASP A 528 -19.88 -42.32 -12.86
C ASP A 528 -19.20 -43.53 -12.20
N HIS A 529 -19.95 -44.14 -11.27
CA HIS A 529 -19.72 -45.30 -10.39
C HIS A 529 -18.98 -45.13 -9.05
#